data_AF-A0A7H4NZD6-F1
#
_entry.id   AF-A0A7H4NZD6-F1
#
_cell.length_a   1.000
_cell.length_b   1.000
_cell.length_c   1.000
_cell.angle_alpha   90.00
_cell.angle_beta   90.00
_cell.angle_gamma   90.00
#
_symmetry.space_group_name_H-M   'P 1'
#
loop_
_entity.id
_entity.type
_entity.pdbx_description
1 polymer ?
#
loop_
_entity_poly.entity_id
_entity_poly.type
_entity_poly.pdbx_seq_one_letter_code
_entity_poly.pdbx_strand_id
1 'polypeptide(L)'
;MPYRDELIISSKAGYTMWDGPYGDWGSRKYLIASLDQSLKRMGLDYIDIFYHHRPDPETPLLETMRALDHIVRQGKALYVGLSNYPLETGPASRQHP
;
A
#
# COMPACT_ATOMS: atom_id res chain seq x y z
N MET A 1 12.07 12.81 -16.28
CA MET A 1 12.98 11.64 -16.17
C MET A 1 12.92 10.89 -17.49
N PRO A 2 13.99 10.85 -18.32
CA PRO A 2 13.92 10.33 -19.69
C PRO A 2 13.65 8.82 -19.77
N TYR A 3 14.02 8.05 -18.74
CA TYR A 3 13.84 6.59 -18.71
C TYR A 3 12.73 6.13 -17.75
N ARG A 4 11.80 7.01 -17.35
CA ARG A 4 10.78 6.68 -16.33
C ARG A 4 9.94 5.46 -16.71
N ASP A 5 9.62 5.32 -17.99
CA ASP A 5 8.73 4.26 -18.47
C ASP A 5 9.45 2.92 -18.67
N GLU A 6 10.77 2.91 -18.51
CA GLU A 6 11.61 1.70 -18.49
C GLU A 6 11.87 1.19 -17.05
N LEU A 7 11.37 1.91 -16.05
CA LEU A 7 11.57 1.59 -14.64
C LEU A 7 10.28 1.12 -13.98
N ILE A 8 10.42 0.14 -13.09
CA ILE A 8 9.39 -0.24 -12.11
C ILE A 8 9.79 0.29 -10.75
N ILE A 9 9.08 1.30 -10.29
CA ILE A 9 9.28 1.97 -9.00
C ILE A 9 8.21 1.49 -8.04
N SER A 10 8.63 1.06 -6.85
CA SER A 10 7.71 0.67 -5.78
C SER A 10 7.91 1.49 -4.52
N SER A 11 6.84 1.64 -3.75
CA SER A 11 6.87 2.23 -2.42
C SER A 11 5.87 1.52 -1.51
N LYS A 12 5.89 1.84 -0.21
CA LYS A 12 5.22 1.05 0.83
C LYS A 12 4.77 1.91 2.00
N ALA A 13 3.61 1.57 2.57
CA ALA A 13 3.11 2.08 3.84
C ALA A 13 2.63 0.92 4.72
N GLY A 14 2.91 0.96 6.01
CA GLY A 14 2.48 -0.08 6.97
C GLY A 14 3.35 -0.20 8.23
N TYR A 15 4.58 0.34 8.18
CA TYR A 15 5.40 0.59 9.38
C TYR A 15 5.32 2.06 9.78
N THR A 16 5.82 2.39 10.97
CA THR A 16 5.88 3.75 11.49
C THR A 16 6.65 4.67 10.53
N MET A 17 6.00 5.75 10.11
CA MET A 17 6.55 6.80 9.24
C MET A 17 6.50 8.18 9.90
N TRP A 18 5.51 8.44 10.75
CA TRP A 18 5.41 9.65 11.58
C TRP A 18 4.64 9.39 12.87
N ASP A 19 4.71 10.33 13.81
CA ASP A 19 4.08 10.21 15.13
C ASP A 19 2.55 10.29 15.09
N GLY A 20 1.91 9.63 16.06
CA GLY A 20 0.46 9.65 16.25
C GLY A 20 -0.28 8.52 15.51
N PRO A 21 -1.61 8.44 15.65
CA PRO A 21 -2.38 7.26 15.29
C PRO A 21 -2.53 7.03 13.78
N TYR A 22 -2.07 7.97 12.96
CA TYR A 22 -2.24 7.93 11.50
C TYR A 22 -0.93 7.79 10.73
N GLY A 23 0.20 7.57 11.42
CA GLY A 23 1.52 7.41 10.81
C GLY A 23 2.05 5.98 10.81
N ASP A 24 1.19 5.01 11.09
CA ASP A 24 1.52 3.58 11.13
C ASP A 24 0.30 2.73 10.71
N TRP A 25 0.52 1.44 10.50
CA TRP A 25 -0.49 0.40 10.30
C TRP A 25 -1.29 0.45 8.98
N GLY A 26 -2.55 -0.02 8.98
CA GLY A 26 -3.29 -0.38 7.77
C GLY A 26 -4.47 0.52 7.43
N SER A 27 -4.67 1.62 8.16
CA SER A 27 -5.83 2.50 7.95
C SER A 27 -5.83 3.16 6.57
N ARG A 28 -7.03 3.36 6.00
CA ARG A 28 -7.20 4.07 4.72
C ARG A 28 -6.57 5.47 4.76
N LYS A 29 -6.68 6.17 5.90
CA LYS A 29 -6.09 7.49 6.11
C LYS A 29 -4.57 7.45 5.92
N TYR A 30 -3.90 6.50 6.56
CA TYR A 30 -2.45 6.40 6.51
C TYR A 30 -1.96 6.01 5.12
N LEU A 31 -2.54 4.97 4.49
CA LEU A 31 -2.08 4.50 3.18
C LEU A 31 -2.15 5.59 2.11
N ILE A 32 -3.27 6.31 2.02
CA ILE A 32 -3.45 7.38 1.01
C ILE A 32 -2.51 8.56 1.29
N ALA A 33 -2.45 9.02 2.55
CA ALA A 33 -1.58 10.14 2.91
C ALA A 33 -0.09 9.82 2.69
N SER A 34 0.32 8.59 3.01
CA SER A 34 1.70 8.13 2.84
C SER A 34 2.07 8.02 1.36
N LEU A 35 1.17 7.52 0.51
CA LEU A 35 1.39 7.50 -0.94
C LEU A 35 1.56 8.92 -1.50
N ASP A 36 0.67 9.85 -1.14
CA ASP A 36 0.75 11.25 -1.60
C ASP A 36 2.08 11.89 -1.21
N GLN A 37 2.55 11.63 0.01
CA GLN A 37 3.87 12.09 0.45
C GLN A 37 5.01 11.41 -0.32
N SER A 38 4.91 10.11 -0.61
CA SER A 38 5.91 9.37 -1.39
C SER A 38 6.02 9.90 -2.81
N LEU A 39 4.90 10.10 -3.50
CA LEU A 39 4.84 10.72 -4.82
C LEU A 39 5.48 12.11 -4.81
N LYS A 40 5.14 12.94 -3.82
CA LYS A 40 5.73 14.27 -3.66
C LYS A 40 7.25 14.22 -3.44
N ARG A 41 7.76 13.31 -2.59
CA ARG A 41 9.21 13.16 -2.33
C ARG A 41 9.96 12.69 -3.57
N MET A 42 9.36 11.83 -4.37
CA MET A 42 9.99 11.29 -5.59
C MET A 42 9.79 12.19 -6.81
N GLY A 43 8.87 13.15 -6.77
CA GLY A 43 8.50 13.96 -7.92
C GLY A 43 7.84 13.12 -9.03
N LEU A 44 6.97 12.18 -8.64
CA LEU A 44 6.28 11.28 -9.55
C LEU A 44 4.76 11.50 -9.51
N ASP A 45 4.09 11.35 -10.66
CA ASP A 45 2.63 11.38 -10.73
C ASP A 45 2.01 10.06 -10.25
N TYR A 46 2.70 8.94 -10.48
CA TYR A 46 2.32 7.61 -10.05
C TYR A 46 3.55 6.73 -9.79
N ILE A 47 3.34 5.64 -9.04
CA ILE A 47 4.29 4.54 -8.88
C ILE A 47 3.77 3.26 -9.51
N ASP A 48 4.66 2.36 -9.86
CA ASP A 48 4.28 1.14 -10.56
C ASP A 48 3.67 0.14 -9.57
N ILE A 49 4.21 0.00 -8.36
CA ILE A 49 3.66 -0.90 -7.33
C ILE A 49 3.60 -0.24 -5.95
N PHE A 50 2.41 -0.12 -5.37
CA PHE A 50 2.25 0.32 -3.98
C PHE A 50 1.93 -0.86 -3.05
N TYR A 51 2.70 -0.99 -1.97
CA TYR A 51 2.55 -2.08 -1.02
C TYR A 51 1.88 -1.66 0.29
N HIS A 52 1.00 -2.52 0.79
CA HIS A 52 0.78 -2.60 2.24
C HIS A 52 1.94 -3.39 2.86
N HIS A 53 2.68 -2.75 3.75
CA HIS A 53 4.04 -3.15 4.13
C HIS A 53 4.09 -4.26 5.19
N ARG A 54 3.04 -4.39 6.01
CA ARG A 54 2.83 -5.48 6.97
C ARG A 54 1.34 -5.59 7.31
N PRO A 55 0.82 -6.76 7.73
CA PRO A 55 -0.53 -6.86 8.26
C PRO A 55 -0.76 -5.90 9.43
N ASP A 56 -1.97 -5.35 9.50
CA ASP A 56 -2.49 -4.65 10.65
C ASP A 56 -3.60 -5.52 11.25
N PRO A 57 -3.41 -6.06 12.47
CA PRO A 57 -4.38 -6.96 13.09
C PRO A 57 -5.65 -6.23 13.56
N GLU A 58 -5.60 -4.91 13.76
CA GLU A 58 -6.69 -4.12 14.35
C GLU A 58 -7.54 -3.39 13.30
N THR A 59 -6.96 -3.06 12.14
CA THR A 59 -7.75 -2.53 11.01
C THR A 59 -8.39 -3.68 10.23
N PRO A 60 -9.72 -3.64 9.97
CA PRO A 60 -10.35 -4.62 9.10
C PRO A 60 -9.65 -4.68 7.74
N LEU A 61 -9.17 -5.87 7.35
CA LEU A 61 -8.41 -6.06 6.10
C LEU A 61 -9.11 -5.44 4.88
N LEU A 62 -10.44 -5.50 4.83
CA LEU A 62 -11.24 -4.91 3.76
C LEU A 62 -11.05 -3.39 3.62
N GLU A 63 -10.84 -2.65 4.71
CA GLU A 63 -10.52 -1.22 4.66
C GLU A 63 -9.21 -0.99 3.92
N THR A 64 -8.15 -1.71 4.30
CA THR A 64 -6.84 -1.64 3.67
C THR A 64 -6.93 -2.02 2.19
N MET A 65 -7.62 -3.11 1.86
CA MET A 65 -7.78 -3.54 0.46
C MET A 65 -8.58 -2.52 -0.36
N ARG A 66 -9.61 -1.88 0.22
CA ARG A 66 -10.34 -0.78 -0.44
C ARG A 66 -9.50 0.48 -0.60
N ALA A 67 -8.55 0.73 0.31
CA ALA A 67 -7.59 1.82 0.13
C ALA A 67 -6.65 1.54 -1.06
N LEU A 68 -6.14 0.31 -1.19
CA LEU A 68 -5.34 -0.13 -2.31
C LEU A 68 -6.10 -0.08 -3.66
N ASP A 69 -7.33 -0.61 -3.71
CA ASP A 69 -8.20 -0.51 -4.91
C ASP A 69 -8.45 0.96 -5.31
N HIS A 70 -8.74 1.81 -4.33
CA HIS A 70 -8.96 3.23 -4.57
C HIS A 70 -7.72 3.93 -5.15
N ILE A 71 -6.53 3.63 -4.63
CA ILE A 71 -5.25 4.18 -5.11
C ILE A 71 -5.03 3.85 -6.59
N VAL A 72 -5.32 2.61 -6.99
CA VAL A 72 -5.22 2.17 -8.40
C VAL A 72 -6.25 2.89 -9.26
N ARG A 73 -7.52 2.94 -8.83
CA ARG A 73 -8.59 3.64 -9.57
C ARG A 73 -8.33 5.13 -9.74
N GLN A 74 -7.60 5.75 -8.83
CA GLN A 74 -7.17 7.15 -8.95
C GLN A 74 -5.93 7.34 -9.83
N GLY A 75 -5.31 6.26 -10.33
CA GLY A 75 -4.12 6.32 -11.17
C GLY A 75 -2.83 6.65 -10.41
N LYS A 76 -2.83 6.57 -9.07
CA LYS A 76 -1.64 6.88 -8.25
C LYS A 76 -0.69 5.69 -8.10
N ALA A 77 -1.19 4.48 -8.34
CA ALA A 77 -0.38 3.29 -8.55
C ALA A 77 -0.92 2.44 -9.71
N LEU A 78 -0.04 1.81 -10.49
CA LEU A 78 -0.47 0.88 -11.55
C LEU A 78 -0.91 -0.48 -10.97
N TYR A 79 -0.14 -0.97 -10.00
CA TYR A 79 -0.37 -2.24 -9.31
C TYR A 79 -0.26 -2.05 -7.79
N VAL A 80 -0.75 -3.05 -7.05
CA VAL A 80 -0.62 -3.10 -5.60
C VAL A 80 -0.08 -4.46 -5.16
N GLY A 81 0.59 -4.47 -4.01
CA GLY A 81 1.16 -5.68 -3.42
C GLY A 81 0.99 -5.75 -1.91
N LEU A 82 1.20 -6.94 -1.35
CA LEU A 82 1.21 -7.20 0.08
C LEU A 82 2.59 -7.71 0.48
N SER A 83 3.11 -7.25 1.61
CA SER A 83 4.38 -7.71 2.17
C SER A 83 4.20 -8.21 3.60
N ASN A 84 4.94 -9.25 3.98
CA ASN A 84 4.89 -9.87 5.31
C ASN A 84 3.52 -10.44 5.72
N TYR A 85 2.67 -10.79 4.76
CA TYR A 85 1.41 -11.47 5.02
C TYR A 85 1.65 -12.98 5.19
N PRO A 86 1.24 -13.61 6.31
CA PRO A 86 1.33 -15.06 6.45
C PRO A 86 0.41 -15.77 5.44
N LEU A 87 0.73 -17.02 5.08
CA LEU A 87 -0.03 -17.81 4.12
C LEU A 87 -1.52 -17.92 4.50
N GLU A 88 -1.83 -17.92 5.79
CA GLU A 88 -3.20 -17.98 6.32
C GLU A 88 -4.02 -16.70 6.11
N THR A 89 -3.41 -15.59 5.69
CA THR A 89 -4.13 -14.33 5.44
C THR A 89 -4.57 -14.13 3.99
N GLY A 90 -4.29 -15.08 3.09
CA GLY A 90 -4.80 -15.08 1.71
C GLY A 90 -6.19 -15.72 1.60
N PRO A 91 -7.00 -15.40 0.57
CA PRO A 91 -8.31 -16.04 0.36
C PRO A 91 -8.25 -17.58 0.19
N ALA A 92 -7.06 -18.13 -0.05
CA ALA A 92 -6.79 -19.57 -0.10
C ALA A 92 -6.81 -20.27 1.28
N SER A 93 -6.80 -19.54 2.39
CA SER A 93 -6.70 -20.12 3.73
C SER A 93 -8.01 -20.65 4.32
N ARG A 94 -9.15 -20.45 3.65
CA ARG A 94 -10.45 -21.01 4.06
C ARG A 94 -10.73 -22.42 3.51
N GLN A 95 -9.74 -23.09 2.93
CA GLN A 95 -9.91 -24.42 2.36
C GLN A 95 -8.77 -25.37 2.74
N HIS A 96 -8.55 -25.62 4.03
CA HIS A 96 -7.94 -26.88 4.46
C HIS A 96 -8.60 -27.31 5.78
N PRO A 97 -9.41 -28.40 5.80
CA PRO A 97 -9.88 -29.03 7.01
C PRO A 97 -8.73 -29.68 7.80
#